data_AF-A0A2M6K818-F1
#
_entry.id   AF-A0A2M6K818-F1
#
_cell.length_a   1.000
_cell.length_b   1.000
_cell.length_c   1.000
_cell.angle_alpha   90.00
_cell.angle_beta   90.00
_cell.angle_gamma   90.00
#
_symmetry.space_group_name_H-M   'P 1'
#
loop_
_entity.id
_entity.type
_entity.pdbx_description
1 polymer ?
#
loop_
_entity_poly.entity_id
_entity_poly.type
_entity_poly.pdbx_seq_one_letter_code
_entity_poly.pdbx_strand_id
1 'polypeptide(L)'
;MILKNFIDSQEIEKIQPSAGEARKRLDKAGKFFSFAKKAKNFGDAEMVYAPVYDAVRIACESLLLLNGFRAKKSGGRYHSLVWPAN
;
A
#
# COMPACT_ATOMS: atom_id res chain seq x y z
N MET A 1 -10.10 19.82 -1.85
CA MET A 1 -10.92 19.59 -0.64
C MET A 1 -11.13 18.09 -0.36
N ILE A 2 -10.08 17.26 -0.47
CA ILE A 2 -10.18 15.79 -0.34
C ILE A 2 -9.40 15.32 0.89
N LEU A 3 -8.16 15.78 1.08
CA LEU A 3 -7.34 15.45 2.23
C LEU A 3 -7.96 15.89 3.58
N LYS A 4 -8.63 17.05 3.60
CA LYS A 4 -9.32 17.56 4.79
C LYS A 4 -10.43 16.60 5.24
N ASN A 5 -11.22 16.07 4.31
CA ASN A 5 -12.30 15.13 4.63
C ASN A 5 -11.76 13.83 5.25
N PHE A 6 -10.59 13.35 4.81
CA PHE A 6 -9.94 12.16 5.37
C PHE A 6 -9.32 12.40 6.76
N ILE A 7 -8.89 13.63 7.03
CA ILE A 7 -8.44 14.05 8.36
C ILE A 7 -9.63 14.18 9.31
N ASP A 8 -10.71 14.82 8.84
CA ASP A 8 -11.94 15.05 9.59
C ASP A 8 -12.67 13.73 9.89
N SER A 9 -12.60 12.74 9.00
CA SER A 9 -13.10 11.37 9.22
C SER A 9 -12.16 10.48 10.04
N GLN A 10 -11.01 11.02 10.50
CA GLN A 10 -9.95 10.31 11.23
C GLN A 10 -9.34 9.11 10.49
N GLU A 11 -9.49 9.02 9.17
CA GLU A 11 -8.86 7.96 8.37
C GLU A 11 -7.37 8.22 8.14
N ILE A 12 -6.95 9.49 8.22
CA ILE A 12 -5.57 9.94 8.13
C ILE A 12 -5.23 10.78 9.36
N GLU A 13 -4.08 10.52 9.98
CA GLU A 13 -3.52 11.31 11.06
C GLU A 13 -2.33 12.16 10.59
N LYS A 14 -2.16 13.32 11.23
CA LYS A 14 -0.95 14.13 11.10
C LYS A 14 0.15 13.57 12.01
N ILE A 15 1.35 13.47 11.47
CA ILE A 15 2.56 13.03 12.16
C ILE A 15 3.74 13.93 11.76
N GLN A 16 4.90 13.75 12.39
CA GLN A 16 6.11 14.36 11.83
C GLN A 16 6.50 13.69 10.51
N PRO A 17 6.85 14.46 9.46
CA PRO A 17 7.40 13.91 8.23
C PRO A 17 8.61 13.02 8.49
N SER A 18 8.68 11.88 7.81
CA SER A 18 9.82 10.95 7.95
C SER A 18 10.26 10.40 6.60
N ALA A 19 11.35 10.97 6.06
CA ALA A 19 11.97 10.49 4.82
C ALA A 19 12.50 9.05 4.96
N GLY A 20 12.99 8.68 6.14
CA GLY A 20 13.47 7.32 6.41
C GLY A 20 12.36 6.28 6.33
N GLU A 21 11.22 6.52 6.99
CA GLU A 21 10.06 5.63 6.91
C GLU A 21 9.43 5.61 5.52
N ALA A 22 9.36 6.76 4.85
CA ALA A 22 8.91 6.83 3.47
C ALA A 22 9.78 5.98 2.54
N ARG A 23 11.11 6.08 2.65
CA ARG A 23 12.03 5.26 1.86
C ARG A 23 11.83 3.77 2.12
N LYS A 24 11.69 3.33 3.37
CA LYS A 24 11.40 1.93 3.71
C LYS A 24 10.11 1.42 3.04
N ARG A 25 9.06 2.26 2.99
CA ARG A 25 7.81 1.92 2.29
C ARG A 25 8.02 1.81 0.79
N LEU A 26 8.71 2.78 0.19
CA LEU A 26 8.99 2.77 -1.24
C LEU A 26 9.82 1.54 -1.65
N ASP A 27 10.84 1.18 -0.88
CA ASP A 27 11.63 -0.04 -1.09
C ASP A 27 10.75 -1.30 -1.01
N LYS A 28 9.81 -1.35 -0.06
CA LYS A 28 8.84 -2.45 0.07
C LYS A 28 7.89 -2.52 -1.13
N ALA A 29 7.39 -1.39 -1.61
CA ALA A 29 6.56 -1.32 -2.82
C ALA A 29 7.32 -1.86 -4.05
N GLY A 30 8.60 -1.49 -4.20
CA GLY A 30 9.45 -2.00 -5.28
C GLY A 30 9.62 -3.53 -5.25
N LYS A 31 9.67 -4.15 -4.07
CA LYS A 31 9.71 -5.61 -3.92
C LYS A 31 8.42 -6.28 -4.43
N PHE A 32 7.26 -5.75 -4.07
CA PHE A 32 5.97 -6.27 -4.55
C PHE A 32 5.82 -6.12 -6.07
N PHE A 33 6.25 -4.99 -6.63
CA PHE A 33 6.23 -4.78 -8.08
C PHE A 33 7.17 -5.75 -8.81
N SER A 34 8.35 -5.99 -8.25
CA SER A 34 9.31 -6.97 -8.79
C SER A 34 8.76 -8.40 -8.72
N PHE A 35 8.03 -8.73 -7.65
CA PHE A 35 7.32 -10.01 -7.54
C PHE A 35 6.24 -10.15 -8.61
N ALA A 36 5.36 -9.15 -8.77
CA ALA A 36 4.33 -9.14 -9.82
C ALA A 36 4.93 -9.33 -11.22
N LYS A 37 6.05 -8.66 -11.51
CA LYS A 37 6.74 -8.79 -12.80
C LYS A 37 7.22 -10.22 -13.07
N LYS A 38 7.67 -10.93 -12.04
CA LYS A 38 8.04 -12.36 -12.14
C LYS A 38 6.80 -13.24 -12.26
N ALA A 39 5.76 -12.96 -11.47
CA ALA A 39 4.49 -13.68 -11.44
C ALA A 39 3.76 -13.67 -12.80
N LYS A 40 3.93 -12.59 -13.59
CA LYS A 40 3.38 -12.48 -14.96
C LYS A 40 3.74 -13.67 -15.86
N ASN A 41 4.90 -14.30 -15.64
CA ASN A 41 5.34 -15.44 -16.43
C ASN A 41 4.62 -16.76 -16.08
N PHE A 42 3.87 -16.81 -14.98
CA PHE A 42 3.17 -18.00 -14.50
C PHE A 42 1.71 -18.06 -14.94
N GLY A 43 1.20 -17.03 -15.64
CA GLY A 43 -0.14 -17.02 -16.22
C GLY A 43 -1.30 -16.80 -15.24
N ASP A 44 -1.03 -16.70 -13.94
CA ASP A 44 -2.03 -16.41 -12.92
C ASP A 44 -2.18 -14.90 -12.70
N ALA A 45 -3.34 -14.37 -13.09
CA ALA A 45 -3.66 -12.95 -12.96
C ALA A 45 -3.78 -12.49 -11.49
N GLU A 46 -4.22 -13.37 -10.59
CA GLU A 46 -4.34 -13.06 -9.15
C GLU A 46 -2.95 -12.85 -8.54
N MET A 47 -1.97 -13.68 -8.93
CA MET A 47 -0.58 -13.55 -8.50
C MET A 47 0.11 -12.27 -9.01
N VAL A 48 -0.49 -11.58 -9.98
CA VAL A 48 -0.02 -10.28 -10.47
C VAL A 48 -0.81 -9.13 -9.84
N TYR A 49 -2.14 -9.25 -9.78
CA TYR A 49 -3.02 -8.16 -9.36
C TYR A 49 -2.82 -7.78 -7.89
N ALA A 50 -2.86 -8.77 -6.98
CA ALA A 50 -2.72 -8.50 -5.55
C ALA A 50 -1.37 -7.81 -5.22
N PRO A 51 -0.21 -8.27 -5.72
CA PRO A 51 1.05 -7.58 -5.47
C PRO A 51 1.16 -6.21 -6.14
N VAL A 52 0.57 -5.99 -7.33
CA VAL A 52 0.52 -4.66 -7.95
C VAL A 52 -0.31 -3.69 -7.10
N TYR A 53 -1.48 -4.13 -6.64
CA TYR A 53 -2.31 -3.34 -5.74
C TYR A 53 -1.56 -2.94 -4.46
N ASP A 54 -0.90 -3.90 -3.80
CA ASP A 54 -0.12 -3.62 -2.61
C ASP A 54 1.09 -2.71 -2.88
N ALA A 55 1.76 -2.88 -4.02
CA ALA A 55 2.85 -1.98 -4.43
C ALA A 55 2.36 -0.52 -4.53
N VAL A 56 1.25 -0.29 -5.24
CA VAL A 56 0.67 1.06 -5.40
C VAL A 56 0.23 1.64 -4.06
N ARG A 57 -0.49 0.86 -3.25
CA ARG A 57 -0.95 1.30 -1.92
C ARG A 57 0.22 1.72 -1.02
N ILE A 58 1.27 0.89 -0.95
CA ILE A 58 2.46 1.17 -0.12
C ILE A 58 3.24 2.37 -0.67
N ALA A 59 3.29 2.55 -2.01
CA ALA A 59 3.88 3.73 -2.62
C ALA A 59 3.11 5.02 -2.22
N CYS A 60 1.78 4.99 -2.23
CA CYS A 60 0.97 6.11 -1.74
C CYS A 60 1.20 6.39 -0.24
N GLU A 61 1.33 5.35 0.60
CA GLU A 61 1.70 5.52 2.02
C GLU A 61 3.06 6.21 2.18
N SER A 62 4.04 5.93 1.31
CA SER A 62 5.34 6.60 1.33
C SER A 62 5.21 8.11 1.09
N LEU A 63 4.34 8.52 0.17
CA LEU A 63 4.07 9.92 -0.12
C LEU A 63 3.37 10.61 1.06
N LEU A 64 2.44 9.93 1.73
CA LEU A 64 1.81 10.46 2.93
C LEU A 64 2.84 10.70 4.04
N LEU A 65 3.73 9.74 4.29
CA LEU A 65 4.78 9.86 5.30
C LEU A 65 5.76 11.02 5.02
N LEU A 66 6.09 11.28 3.74
CA LEU A 66 6.89 12.45 3.35
C LEU A 66 6.19 13.77 3.65
N ASN A 67 4.87 13.80 3.59
CA ASN A 67 4.06 14.99 3.82
C ASN A 67 3.58 15.13 5.27
N GLY A 68 4.04 14.27 6.19
CA GLY A 68 3.64 14.32 7.60
C GLY A 68 2.24 13.77 7.84
N PHE A 69 1.81 12.78 7.05
CA PHE A 69 0.54 12.11 7.19
C PHE A 69 0.72 10.59 7.29
N ARG A 70 -0.20 9.92 7.97
CA ARG A 70 -0.28 8.47 8.04
C ARG A 70 -1.74 8.01 7.96
N ALA A 71 -2.02 6.99 7.17
CA ALA A 71 -3.34 6.35 7.19
C ALA A 71 -3.51 5.51 8.47
N LYS A 72 -4.60 5.70 9.22
CA LYS A 72 -4.90 4.93 10.45
C LYS A 72 -5.39 3.51 10.14
N LYS A 73 -6.10 3.33 9.03
CA LYS A 73 -6.47 2.01 8.49
C LYS A 73 -5.48 1.66 7.38
N SER A 74 -4.39 0.97 7.72
CA SER A 74 -3.52 0.37 6.71
C SER A 74 -4.20 -0.89 6.15
N GLY A 75 -5.19 -0.71 5.28
CA GLY A 75 -5.91 -1.81 4.62
C GLY A 75 -6.86 -2.56 5.55
N GLY A 76 -8.15 -2.51 5.24
CA GLY A 76 -9.07 -3.56 5.69
C GLY A 76 -8.56 -4.92 5.22
N ARG A 77 -8.92 -5.97 5.96
CA ARG A 77 -8.70 -7.39 5.66
C ARG A 77 -9.31 -7.78 4.30
N TYR A 78 -8.75 -7.33 3.18
CA TYR A 78 -9.17 -7.73 1.84
C TYR A 78 -8.27 -8.81 1.21
N HIS A 79 -7.33 -9.37 1.98
CA HIS A 79 -6.55 -10.54 1.57
C HIS A 79 -6.99 -11.82 2.31
N SER A 80 -8.28 -11.96 2.60
CA SER A 80 -8.87 -13.24 3.03
C SER A 80 -10.05 -13.67 2.16
N LEU A 81 -10.21 -13.11 0.95
CA LEU A 81 -11.31 -13.47 0.05
C LEU A 81 -10.92 -14.35 -1.14
N VAL A 82 -9.67 -14.80 -1.27
CA VAL A 82 -9.30 -15.84 -2.26
C VAL A 82 -8.30 -16.82 -1.67
N TRP A 83 -8.71 -17.54 -0.63
CA TRP A 83 -8.20 -18.89 -0.36
C TRP A 83 -9.21 -19.66 0.53
N PRO A 84 -10.26 -20.29 -0.03
CA PRO A 84 -10.75 -21.50 0.57
C PRO A 84 -9.69 -22.58 0.29
N ALA A 85 -8.95 -22.95 1.32
CA ALA A 85 -8.16 -24.17 1.29
C ALA A 85 -9.14 -25.34 1.10
N ASN A 86 -9.08 -25.99 -0.06
CA ASN A 86 -9.56 -27.34 -0.28
C ASN A 86 -8.38 -28.17 -0.81
#